data_AF-A0AAD8B0G1-F1
#
_entry.id   AF-A0AAD8B0G1-F1
#
_cell.length_a   1.000
_cell.length_b   1.000
_cell.length_c   1.000
_cell.angle_alpha   90.00
_cell.angle_beta   90.00
_cell.angle_gamma   90.00
#
_symmetry.space_group_name_H-M   'P 1'
#
loop_
_entity.id
_entity.type
_entity.pdbx_description
1 polymer ?
#
loop_
_entity_poly.entity_id
_entity_poly.type
_entity_poly.pdbx_seq_one_letter_code
_entity_poly.pdbx_strand_id
1 'polypeptide(L)'
;MRTNLPFTSLLCAILSIALGCTLKDSPFGCLSGPCEAGEYFNTTTKFCQPCPEGTYQAADRHNCTYCRHCSKANVHNNEVVQSNCTRTTDAKIGCRKKYWRTVENQNPLHSEYSCWQCTKCKKGEKLLKRCTESENTECAPLETKSTAPKQSDESSTANSSARYMWYILLFISAIVCLAYFLRANERFT
;
A
#
# COMPACT_ATOMS: atom_id res chain seq x y z
N MET A 1 -29.40 39.95 33.12
CA MET A 1 -30.19 39.14 32.17
C MET A 1 -29.23 38.30 31.36
N ARG A 2 -29.30 36.97 31.53
CA ARG A 2 -28.42 35.97 30.91
C ARG A 2 -28.93 35.68 29.50
N THR A 3 -28.05 35.76 28.50
CA THR A 3 -28.31 35.22 27.16
C THR A 3 -27.82 33.78 27.10
N ASN A 4 -28.74 32.85 26.85
CA ASN A 4 -28.46 31.45 26.61
C ASN A 4 -28.00 31.27 25.15
N LEU A 5 -26.89 30.56 24.93
CA LEU A 5 -26.55 29.94 23.64
C LEU A 5 -26.82 28.43 23.72
N PRO A 6 -27.35 27.79 22.65
CA PRO A 6 -27.73 26.38 22.68
C PRO A 6 -26.51 25.45 22.54
N PHE A 7 -26.31 24.62 23.56
CA PHE A 7 -25.24 23.64 23.75
C PHE A 7 -25.42 22.31 22.96
N THR A 8 -26.15 22.29 21.85
CA THR A 8 -26.52 21.03 21.17
C THR A 8 -25.61 20.61 20.02
N SER A 9 -24.50 21.32 19.76
CA SER A 9 -23.62 21.01 18.62
C SER A 9 -22.44 20.08 18.93
N LEU A 10 -22.17 19.72 20.20
CA LEU A 10 -20.94 18.99 20.55
C LEU A 10 -21.13 17.47 20.70
N LEU A 11 -22.36 16.97 20.78
CA LEU A 11 -22.64 15.54 20.97
C LEU A 11 -22.63 14.74 19.66
N CYS A 12 -22.69 15.39 18.49
CA CYS A 12 -22.63 14.68 17.20
C CYS A 12 -21.19 14.27 16.81
N ALA A 13 -20.17 14.92 17.40
CA ALA A 13 -18.77 14.62 17.10
C ALA A 13 -18.21 13.41 17.89
N ILE A 14 -18.86 13.00 18.98
CA ILE A 14 -18.33 11.97 19.90
C ILE A 14 -18.89 10.57 19.59
N LEU A 15 -19.97 10.47 18.80
CA LEU A 15 -20.58 9.17 18.44
C LEU A 15 -19.98 8.50 17.18
N SER A 16 -18.92 9.06 16.58
CA SER A 16 -18.29 8.49 15.37
C SER A 16 -17.16 7.49 15.65
N ILE A 17 -16.80 7.25 16.92
CA ILE A 17 -15.64 6.38 17.27
C ILE A 17 -16.08 4.92 17.50
N ALA A 18 -17.38 4.61 17.58
CA ALA A 18 -17.89 3.27 17.88
C ALA A 18 -18.23 2.41 16.64
N LEU A 19 -18.20 2.96 15.43
CA LEU A 19 -18.23 2.16 14.20
C LEU A 19 -16.86 2.27 13.54
N GLY A 20 -16.15 1.15 13.46
CA GLY A 20 -14.92 1.02 12.67
C GLY A 20 -15.19 1.19 11.18
N CYS A 21 -15.50 2.42 10.76
CA CYS A 21 -15.43 2.84 9.38
C CYS A 21 -13.99 3.25 9.14
N THR A 22 -13.16 2.32 8.66
CA THR A 22 -11.90 2.69 8.02
C THR A 22 -12.23 3.44 6.74
N LEU A 23 -12.37 4.77 6.84
CA LEU A 23 -12.24 5.71 5.72
C LEU A 23 -10.78 5.67 5.24
N LYS A 24 -10.37 4.54 4.65
CA LYS A 24 -9.15 4.45 3.89
C LYS A 24 -9.59 4.47 2.42
N ASP A 25 -9.39 5.65 1.84
CA ASP A 25 -9.60 6.06 0.45
C ASP A 25 -10.95 6.70 0.10
N SER A 26 -11.13 7.98 0.45
CA SER A 26 -11.82 8.90 -0.46
C SER A 26 -11.59 10.38 -0.11
N PRO A 27 -10.89 11.12 -1.00
CA PRO A 27 -11.26 12.50 -1.30
C PRO A 27 -12.02 12.61 -2.63
N PHE A 28 -12.02 11.55 -3.46
CA PHE A 28 -12.67 11.45 -4.78
C PHE A 28 -13.08 9.99 -5.13
N GLY A 29 -13.31 9.16 -4.12
CA GLY A 29 -13.76 7.77 -4.24
C GLY A 29 -15.29 7.69 -4.34
N CYS A 30 -15.76 6.75 -5.15
CA CYS A 30 -17.18 6.52 -5.35
C CYS A 30 -17.88 6.10 -4.05
N LEU A 31 -19.11 6.56 -3.86
CA LEU A 31 -19.94 6.13 -2.74
C LEU A 31 -20.65 4.83 -3.10
N SER A 32 -21.23 4.19 -2.08
CA SER A 32 -22.09 3.03 -2.29
C SER A 32 -23.30 3.38 -3.16
N GLY A 33 -23.69 2.44 -4.02
CA GLY A 33 -24.76 2.64 -4.98
C GLY A 33 -25.20 1.36 -5.67
N PRO A 34 -26.07 1.47 -6.68
CA PRO A 34 -26.76 0.33 -7.27
C PRO A 34 -25.95 -0.39 -8.36
N CYS A 35 -24.81 0.14 -8.80
CA CYS A 35 -24.07 -0.40 -9.93
C CYS A 35 -23.02 -1.42 -9.49
N GLU A 36 -22.80 -2.41 -10.35
CA GLU A 36 -21.79 -3.45 -10.13
C GLU A 36 -20.52 -3.17 -10.93
N ALA A 37 -19.45 -3.92 -10.66
CA ALA A 37 -18.22 -3.82 -11.43
C ALA A 37 -18.50 -3.95 -12.93
N GLY A 38 -17.83 -3.11 -13.71
CA GLY A 38 -18.05 -3.02 -15.15
C GLY A 38 -19.14 -2.05 -15.58
N GLU A 39 -19.75 -1.34 -14.64
CA GLU A 39 -20.78 -0.34 -14.92
C GLU A 39 -20.41 1.04 -14.39
N TYR A 40 -21.15 2.06 -14.83
CA TYR A 40 -21.19 3.39 -14.24
C TYR A 40 -22.64 3.84 -14.10
N PHE A 41 -22.90 4.68 -13.11
CA PHE A 41 -24.20 5.25 -12.85
C PHE A 41 -24.46 6.44 -13.78
N ASN A 42 -25.34 6.27 -14.76
CA ASN A 42 -25.76 7.37 -15.63
C ASN A 42 -26.80 8.22 -14.89
N THR A 43 -26.42 9.46 -14.54
CA THR A 43 -27.28 10.37 -13.76
C THR A 43 -28.46 10.93 -14.55
N THR A 44 -28.41 10.88 -15.88
CA THR A 44 -29.50 11.30 -16.77
C THR A 44 -30.58 10.23 -16.84
N THR A 45 -30.19 8.98 -17.07
CA THR A 45 -31.14 7.86 -17.18
C THR A 45 -31.51 7.27 -15.82
N LYS A 46 -30.71 7.54 -14.78
CA LYS A 46 -30.79 6.94 -13.43
C LYS A 46 -30.58 5.42 -13.42
N PHE A 47 -29.92 4.88 -14.44
CA PHE A 47 -29.59 3.46 -14.55
C PHE A 47 -28.08 3.24 -14.63
N CYS A 48 -27.65 2.05 -14.22
CA CYS A 48 -26.29 1.58 -14.44
C CYS A 48 -26.11 1.19 -15.90
N GLN A 49 -25.00 1.63 -16.48
CA GLN A 49 -24.65 1.37 -17.87
C GLN A 49 -23.26 0.73 -17.94
N PRO A 50 -23.03 -0.19 -18.88
CA PRO A 50 -21.73 -0.83 -19.01
C PRO A 50 -20.65 0.18 -19.36
N CYS A 51 -19.44 -0.04 -18.84
CA CYS A 51 -18.29 0.76 -19.20
C CYS A 51 -18.00 0.68 -20.71
N PRO A 52 -17.76 1.83 -21.38
CA PRO A 52 -17.38 1.85 -22.78
C PRO A 52 -16.01 1.18 -22.99
N GLU A 53 -15.72 0.81 -24.24
CA GLU A 53 -14.44 0.18 -24.59
C GLU A 53 -13.25 1.06 -24.20
N GLY A 54 -12.18 0.41 -23.70
CA GLY A 54 -11.00 1.10 -23.19
C GLY A 54 -11.18 1.75 -21.81
N THR A 55 -12.28 1.44 -21.11
CA THR A 55 -12.52 1.86 -19.73
C THR A 55 -12.99 0.70 -18.85
N TYR A 56 -12.83 0.87 -17.53
CA TYR A 56 -13.20 -0.13 -16.54
C TYR A 56 -13.72 0.48 -15.24
N GLN A 57 -14.47 -0.31 -14.46
CA GLN A 57 -14.85 0.01 -13.10
C GLN A 57 -14.73 -1.27 -12.26
N ALA A 58 -13.87 -1.25 -11.25
CA ALA A 58 -13.58 -2.42 -10.42
C ALA A 58 -14.37 -2.44 -9.11
N ALA A 59 -14.93 -1.30 -8.70
CA ALA A 59 -15.77 -1.26 -7.51
C ALA A 59 -17.09 -1.99 -7.79
N ASP A 60 -17.59 -2.72 -6.81
CA ASP A 60 -18.97 -3.23 -6.77
C ASP A 60 -19.83 -2.31 -5.90
N ARG A 61 -21.15 -2.41 -6.06
CA ARG A 61 -22.16 -1.65 -5.31
C ARG A 61 -21.80 -0.17 -5.16
N HIS A 62 -21.58 0.49 -6.29
CA HIS A 62 -21.12 1.88 -6.32
C HIS A 62 -22.10 2.81 -7.04
N ASN A 63 -21.87 4.11 -6.88
CA ASN A 63 -22.55 5.17 -7.63
C ASN A 63 -21.62 6.00 -8.54
N CYS A 64 -20.39 5.50 -8.81
CA CYS A 64 -19.47 6.14 -9.75
C CYS A 64 -20.17 6.54 -11.05
N THR A 65 -20.09 7.81 -11.43
CA THR A 65 -20.67 8.32 -12.67
C THR A 65 -19.72 8.21 -13.87
N TYR A 66 -18.56 7.59 -13.68
CA TYR A 66 -17.53 7.42 -14.68
C TYR A 66 -16.84 6.05 -14.53
N CYS A 67 -16.32 5.57 -15.65
CA CYS A 67 -15.36 4.46 -15.69
C CYS A 67 -13.94 5.03 -15.79
N ARG A 68 -12.98 4.33 -15.19
CA ARG A 68 -11.56 4.68 -15.25
C ARG A 68 -11.00 4.27 -16.61
N HIS A 69 -10.07 5.05 -17.16
CA HIS A 69 -9.36 4.65 -18.37
C HIS A 69 -8.44 3.47 -18.08
N CYS A 70 -8.39 2.52 -19.01
CA CYS A 70 -7.44 1.43 -18.94
C CYS A 70 -6.00 1.95 -19.04
N SER A 71 -5.13 1.41 -18.19
CA SER A 71 -3.69 1.58 -18.26
C SER A 71 -3.14 1.10 -19.61
N LYS A 72 -2.10 1.78 -20.10
CA LYS A 72 -1.42 1.46 -21.35
C LYS A 72 0.07 1.27 -21.09
N ALA A 73 0.65 0.25 -21.70
CA ALA A 73 2.08 0.02 -21.60
C ALA A 73 2.87 1.13 -22.30
N ASN A 74 3.87 1.69 -21.63
CA ASN A 74 4.84 2.57 -22.24
C ASN A 74 5.97 1.75 -22.86
N VAL A 75 5.96 1.66 -24.20
CA VAL A 75 6.94 0.88 -24.97
C VAL A 75 8.38 1.39 -24.76
N HIS A 76 8.57 2.69 -24.55
CA HIS A 76 9.90 3.28 -24.30
C HIS A 76 10.49 2.85 -22.96
N ASN A 77 9.63 2.45 -22.01
CA ASN A 77 10.03 1.99 -20.68
C ASN A 77 10.16 0.46 -20.59
N ASN A 78 10.20 -0.26 -21.72
CA ASN A 78 10.23 -1.72 -21.80
C ASN A 78 9.02 -2.41 -21.13
N GLU A 79 7.89 -1.72 -21.11
CA GLU A 79 6.63 -2.27 -20.59
C GLU A 79 5.90 -3.11 -21.66
N VAL A 80 5.10 -4.05 -21.17
CA VAL A 80 4.16 -4.86 -21.94
C VAL A 80 2.87 -5.06 -21.15
N VAL A 81 1.78 -5.23 -21.90
CA VAL A 81 0.50 -5.68 -21.34
C VAL A 81 0.64 -7.17 -21.02
N GLN A 82 0.56 -7.53 -19.75
CA GLN A 82 0.54 -8.92 -19.28
C GLN A 82 -0.85 -9.51 -19.32
N SER A 83 -1.86 -8.70 -18.98
CA SER A 83 -3.26 -9.05 -19.18
C SER A 83 -4.03 -7.84 -19.68
N ASN A 84 -4.93 -8.07 -20.63
CA ASN A 84 -5.75 -7.03 -21.22
C ASN A 84 -6.71 -6.42 -20.20
N CYS A 85 -7.06 -5.17 -20.43
CA CYS A 85 -8.14 -4.51 -19.71
C CYS A 85 -9.49 -5.16 -20.05
N THR A 86 -10.38 -5.20 -19.09
CA THR A 86 -11.78 -5.59 -19.26
C THR A 86 -12.68 -4.49 -18.70
N ARG A 87 -14.00 -4.64 -18.78
CA ARG A 87 -14.91 -3.68 -18.13
C ARG A 87 -14.75 -3.66 -16.60
N THR A 88 -14.34 -4.77 -15.98
CA THR A 88 -14.26 -4.89 -14.52
C THR A 88 -12.84 -4.74 -13.96
N THR A 89 -11.81 -4.83 -14.81
CA THR A 89 -10.42 -4.86 -14.37
C THR A 89 -9.51 -4.05 -15.29
N ASP A 90 -8.58 -3.32 -14.69
CA ASP A 90 -7.53 -2.63 -15.47
C ASP A 90 -6.63 -3.63 -16.21
N ALA A 91 -5.92 -3.13 -17.23
CA ALA A 91 -4.80 -3.83 -17.82
C ALA A 91 -3.68 -4.01 -16.79
N LYS A 92 -3.12 -5.21 -16.70
CA LYS A 92 -1.90 -5.43 -15.92
C LYS A 92 -0.71 -5.11 -16.81
N ILE A 93 0.01 -4.06 -16.45
CA ILE A 93 1.25 -3.68 -17.10
C ILE A 93 2.41 -4.34 -16.35
N GLY A 94 3.37 -4.88 -17.09
CA GLY A 94 4.58 -5.46 -16.54
C GLY A 94 5.78 -5.27 -17.46
N CYS A 95 6.89 -5.92 -17.15
CA CYS A 95 8.15 -5.74 -17.86
C CYS A 95 8.35 -6.79 -18.95
N ARG A 96 9.00 -6.40 -20.06
CA ARG A 96 9.46 -7.35 -21.07
C ARG A 96 10.45 -8.36 -20.47
N LYS A 97 10.56 -9.54 -21.08
CA LYS A 97 11.62 -10.50 -20.73
C LYS A 97 12.98 -9.80 -20.71
N LYS A 98 13.79 -10.11 -19.68
CA LYS A 98 15.09 -9.48 -19.37
C LYS A 98 14.99 -8.08 -18.75
N TYR A 99 13.81 -7.68 -18.31
CA TYR A 99 13.60 -6.47 -17.51
C TYR A 99 12.77 -6.78 -16.26
N TRP A 100 12.92 -5.95 -15.22
CA TRP A 100 12.29 -6.13 -13.91
C TRP A 100 11.92 -4.78 -13.26
N ARG A 101 11.01 -4.78 -12.28
CA ARG A 101 10.70 -3.61 -11.43
C ARG A 101 10.18 -4.00 -10.05
N THR A 102 10.49 -3.22 -9.01
CA THR A 102 9.96 -3.47 -7.65
C THR A 102 8.55 -2.92 -7.45
N VAL A 103 7.83 -3.49 -6.48
CA VAL A 103 6.48 -3.05 -6.07
C VAL A 103 6.51 -1.70 -5.34
N GLU A 104 7.61 -1.34 -4.69
CA GLU A 104 7.78 -0.06 -3.99
C GLU A 104 7.73 1.15 -4.94
N ASN A 105 8.14 0.94 -6.19
CA ASN A 105 7.96 1.89 -7.28
C ASN A 105 6.57 1.74 -7.93
N GLN A 106 5.50 1.55 -7.15
CA GLN A 106 4.11 1.60 -7.63
C GLN A 106 3.32 2.75 -6.98
N ASN A 107 4.02 3.73 -6.37
CA ASN A 107 3.39 4.89 -5.74
C ASN A 107 2.75 5.81 -6.81
N PRO A 108 1.41 5.93 -6.91
CA PRO A 108 0.68 6.50 -8.05
C PRO A 108 1.02 7.96 -8.45
N LEU A 109 1.93 8.62 -7.73
CA LEU A 109 2.38 9.99 -7.97
C LEU A 109 3.73 10.13 -8.69
N HIS A 110 4.52 9.08 -8.92
CA HIS A 110 5.83 9.21 -9.57
C HIS A 110 5.84 8.72 -11.03
N SER A 111 6.11 9.67 -11.93
CA SER A 111 6.17 9.54 -13.39
C SER A 111 7.40 8.80 -13.95
N GLU A 112 8.07 7.93 -13.19
CA GLU A 112 9.32 7.27 -13.60
C GLU A 112 9.32 5.75 -13.39
N TYR A 113 8.18 5.08 -13.61
CA TYR A 113 8.16 3.61 -13.67
C TYR A 113 8.82 3.14 -14.97
N SER A 114 10.12 2.92 -14.93
CA SER A 114 10.86 2.25 -15.99
C SER A 114 11.16 0.81 -15.59
N CYS A 115 10.99 -0.13 -16.52
CA CYS A 115 11.46 -1.50 -16.34
C CYS A 115 12.98 -1.51 -16.51
N TRP A 116 13.68 -1.98 -15.48
CA TRP A 116 15.14 -2.00 -15.41
C TRP A 116 15.67 -3.25 -16.07
N GLN A 117 16.74 -3.14 -16.84
CA GLN A 117 17.35 -4.32 -17.45
C GLN A 117 17.93 -5.24 -16.35
N CYS A 118 17.72 -6.54 -16.49
CA CYS A 118 18.27 -7.52 -15.56
C CYS A 118 19.80 -7.50 -15.58
N THR A 119 20.41 -7.54 -14.39
CA THR A 119 21.85 -7.73 -14.23
C THR A 119 22.28 -9.08 -14.79
N LYS A 120 23.48 -9.16 -15.35
CA LYS A 120 24.12 -10.41 -15.76
C LYS A 120 25.28 -10.71 -14.80
N CYS A 121 25.37 -11.94 -14.33
CA CYS A 121 26.51 -12.36 -13.51
C CYS A 121 27.80 -12.34 -14.35
N LYS A 122 28.86 -11.83 -13.74
CA LYS A 122 30.18 -11.73 -14.36
C LYS A 122 30.92 -13.07 -14.28
N LYS A 123 32.01 -13.20 -15.03
CA LYS A 123 32.92 -14.36 -14.91
C LYS A 123 33.49 -14.40 -13.49
N GLY A 124 33.43 -15.56 -12.84
CA GLY A 124 33.82 -15.70 -11.43
C GLY A 124 32.67 -15.57 -10.44
N GLU A 125 31.44 -15.35 -10.91
CA GLU A 125 30.22 -15.33 -10.09
C GLU A 125 29.31 -16.53 -10.41
N LYS A 126 28.58 -17.01 -9.41
CA LYS A 126 27.45 -17.94 -9.55
C LYS A 126 26.13 -17.17 -9.50
N LEU A 127 25.16 -17.62 -10.29
CA LEU A 127 23.78 -17.15 -10.24
C LEU A 127 23.12 -17.64 -8.95
N LEU A 128 22.71 -16.72 -8.08
CA LEU A 128 21.91 -17.03 -6.90
C LEU A 128 20.42 -17.00 -7.23
N LYS A 129 19.99 -15.98 -7.96
CA LYS A 129 18.58 -15.77 -8.31
C LYS A 129 18.46 -15.32 -9.75
N ARG A 130 17.54 -15.96 -10.48
CA ARG A 130 17.22 -15.58 -11.86
C ARG A 130 16.32 -14.35 -11.84
N CYS A 131 16.55 -13.44 -12.77
CA CYS A 131 15.65 -12.31 -12.99
C CYS A 131 14.22 -12.75 -13.31
N THR A 132 13.27 -12.06 -12.70
CA THR A 132 11.83 -12.16 -12.96
C THR A 132 11.30 -10.77 -13.29
N GLU A 133 10.01 -10.65 -13.60
CA GLU A 133 9.40 -9.35 -13.92
C GLU A 133 9.36 -8.40 -12.72
N SER A 134 9.46 -8.95 -11.50
CA SER A 134 9.42 -8.20 -10.24
C SER A 134 10.75 -8.14 -9.50
N GLU A 135 11.77 -8.89 -9.94
CA GLU A 135 13.02 -9.07 -9.19
C GLU A 135 14.22 -9.17 -10.12
N ASN A 136 15.33 -8.55 -9.72
CA ASN A 136 16.57 -8.61 -10.49
C ASN A 136 17.24 -9.98 -10.41
N THR A 137 18.22 -10.20 -11.28
CA THR A 137 19.24 -11.23 -11.10
C THR A 137 20.08 -10.94 -9.85
N GLU A 138 20.30 -11.95 -9.03
CA GLU A 138 21.27 -11.92 -7.93
C GLU A 138 22.44 -12.85 -8.24
N CYS A 139 23.65 -12.37 -7.98
CA CYS A 139 24.90 -13.05 -8.25
C CYS A 139 25.78 -13.05 -7.00
N ALA A 140 26.59 -14.08 -6.82
CA ALA A 140 27.60 -14.13 -5.75
C ALA A 140 28.94 -14.63 -6.29
N PRO A 141 30.07 -14.26 -5.68
CA PRO A 141 31.37 -14.84 -6.04
C PRO A 141 31.37 -16.37 -5.96
N LEU A 142 32.14 -17.02 -6.84
CA LEU A 142 32.48 -18.43 -6.69
C LEU A 142 33.43 -18.54 -5.50
N GLU A 143 33.03 -19.28 -4.46
CA GLU A 143 33.89 -19.66 -3.35
C GLU A 143 35.14 -20.38 -3.92
N THR A 144 36.25 -19.67 -4.03
CA THR A 144 37.54 -20.34 -4.19
C THR A 144 37.81 -21.01 -2.86
N LYS A 145 37.81 -22.35 -2.83
CA LYS A 145 38.37 -23.14 -1.74
C LYS A 145 39.83 -22.67 -1.51
N SER A 146 40.00 -21.68 -0.66
CA SER A 146 41.27 -21.38 -0.02
C SER A 146 41.32 -22.28 1.19
N THR A 147 42.08 -23.37 1.07
CA THR A 147 42.47 -24.18 2.21
C THR A 147 43.39 -23.34 3.09
N ALA A 148 42.87 -22.72 4.15
CA ALA A 148 43.55 -22.55 5.43
C ALA A 148 42.56 -22.06 6.50
N PRO A 149 42.52 -22.70 7.69
CA PRO A 149 41.66 -22.28 8.78
C PRO A 149 42.32 -21.14 9.57
N LYS A 150 41.56 -20.07 9.85
CA LYS A 150 41.71 -19.34 11.11
C LYS A 150 40.36 -18.79 11.57
N GLN A 151 40.02 -19.29 12.75
CA GLN A 151 38.97 -18.91 13.67
C GLN A 151 39.30 -17.56 14.30
N SER A 152 38.34 -16.63 14.28
CA SER A 152 38.17 -15.44 15.14
C SER A 152 37.08 -14.59 14.52
N ASP A 153 36.05 -14.08 15.15
CA ASP A 153 35.51 -14.21 16.49
C ASP A 153 34.03 -13.82 16.38
N GLU A 154 33.27 -14.47 17.24
CA GLU A 154 32.03 -14.01 17.86
C GLU A 154 31.73 -12.50 17.73
N SER A 155 30.68 -12.14 17.00
CA SER A 155 29.91 -10.92 17.28
C SER A 155 28.43 -11.19 16.99
N SER A 156 27.82 -11.93 17.91
CA SER A 156 26.38 -11.87 18.14
C SER A 156 25.99 -10.43 18.41
N THR A 157 25.32 -9.79 17.45
CA THR A 157 24.53 -8.57 17.67
C THR A 157 23.34 -8.89 18.56
N ALA A 158 23.59 -9.19 19.82
CA ALA A 158 22.63 -9.23 20.90
C ALA A 158 22.59 -7.85 21.57
N ASN A 159 22.19 -6.80 20.84
CA ASN A 159 21.98 -5.47 21.43
C ASN A 159 20.76 -4.72 20.86
N SER A 160 19.83 -5.43 20.22
CA SER A 160 18.55 -4.85 19.80
C SER A 160 17.43 -5.07 20.83
N SER A 161 17.44 -6.17 21.59
CA SER A 161 16.35 -6.52 22.52
C SER A 161 16.29 -5.63 23.76
N ALA A 162 17.43 -5.16 24.29
CA ALA A 162 17.45 -4.31 25.48
C ALA A 162 16.84 -2.92 25.23
N ARG A 163 16.94 -2.39 24.01
CA ARG A 163 16.31 -1.11 23.64
C ARG A 163 14.79 -1.22 23.57
N TYR A 164 14.27 -2.31 23.01
CA TYR A 164 12.82 -2.57 23.00
C TYR A 164 12.25 -2.75 24.41
N MET A 165 12.97 -3.45 25.29
CA MET A 165 12.54 -3.60 26.69
C MET A 165 12.50 -2.26 27.43
N TRP A 166 13.43 -1.33 27.14
CA TRP A 166 13.40 0.01 27.72
C TRP A 166 12.17 0.82 27.25
N TYR A 167 11.84 0.79 25.95
CA TYR A 167 10.66 1.50 25.42
C TYR A 167 9.35 0.95 25.98
N ILE A 168 9.24 -0.37 26.15
CA ILE A 168 8.05 -1.01 26.72
C ILE A 168 7.84 -0.56 28.18
N LEU A 169 8.90 -0.50 28.99
CA LEU A 169 8.80 -0.05 30.39
C LEU A 169 8.39 1.42 30.51
N LEU A 170 8.91 2.30 29.64
CA LEU A 170 8.49 3.70 29.60
C LEU A 170 7.01 3.85 29.21
N PHE A 171 6.55 3.05 28.25
CA PHE A 171 5.16 3.10 27.79
C PHE A 171 4.17 2.63 28.87
N ILE A 172 4.51 1.54 29.59
CA ILE A 172 3.68 1.04 30.70
C ILE A 172 3.59 2.08 31.83
N SER A 173 4.72 2.72 32.19
CA SER A 173 4.73 3.79 33.19
C SER A 173 3.81 4.95 32.82
N ALA A 174 3.85 5.40 31.55
CA ALA A 174 2.99 6.47 31.07
C ALA A 174 1.49 6.10 31.15
N ILE A 175 1.12 4.87 30.80
CA ILE A 175 -0.27 4.39 30.90
C ILE A 175 -0.75 4.37 32.36
N VAL A 176 0.08 3.89 33.28
CA VAL A 176 -0.27 3.84 34.71
C VAL A 176 -0.45 5.25 35.27
N CYS A 177 0.43 6.19 34.91
CA CYS A 177 0.28 7.60 35.27
C CYS A 177 -1.03 8.18 34.71
N LEU A 178 -1.33 7.95 33.44
CA LEU A 178 -2.57 8.42 32.81
C LEU A 178 -3.82 7.85 33.50
N ALA A 179 -3.83 6.55 33.80
CA ALA A 179 -4.92 5.90 34.52
C ALA A 179 -5.09 6.47 35.94
N TYR A 180 -3.99 6.79 36.62
CA TYR A 180 -4.03 7.43 37.94
C TYR A 180 -4.59 8.86 37.86
N PHE A 181 -4.14 9.66 36.88
CA PHE A 181 -4.67 11.01 36.66
C PHE A 181 -6.15 11.00 36.31
N LEU A 182 -6.59 10.08 35.46
CA LEU A 182 -8.01 9.93 35.11
C LEU A 182 -8.85 9.55 36.35
N ARG A 183 -8.38 8.60 37.17
CA ARG A 183 -9.06 8.24 38.44
C ARG A 183 -9.03 9.35 39.49
N ALA A 184 -7.98 10.16 39.53
CA ALA A 184 -7.90 11.29 40.45
C ALA A 184 -8.89 12.39 40.04
N ASN A 185 -9.12 12.58 38.75
CA ASN A 185 -10.04 13.58 38.23
C ASN A 185 -11.52 13.22 38.51
N GLU A 186 -11.87 11.93 38.49
CA GLU A 186 -13.22 11.44 38.86
C GLU A 186 -13.58 11.67 40.33
N ARG A 187 -12.61 11.99 41.20
CA ARG A 187 -12.89 12.34 42.61
C ARG A 187 -13.14 13.83 42.84
N PHE A 188 -13.02 14.68 41.81
CA PHE A 188 -13.16 16.14 41.92
C PHE A 188 -14.34 16.72 41.14
N THR A 189 -15.21 15.87 40.58
CA THR A 189 -16.54 16.20 40.04
C THR A 189 -17.61 15.44 40.80
#